data_AF-A0A925E597-F1
#
_entry.id   AF-A0A925E597-F1
#
_cell.length_a   1.000
_cell.length_b   1.000
_cell.length_c   1.000
_cell.angle_alpha   90.00
_cell.angle_beta   90.00
_cell.angle_gamma   90.00
#
_symmetry.space_group_name_H-M   'P 1'
#
loop_
_entity.id
_entity.type
_entity.pdbx_description
1 polymer ?
#
loop_
_entity_poly.entity_id
_entity_poly.type
_entity_poly.pdbx_seq_one_letter_code
_entity_poly.pdbx_strand_id
1 'polypeptide(L)'
;MRYALILMLLSSLFLAACGGGDDSTPVPEAATTAPQPTPETTSEVSDTTQQALGEVTEVPTAFLPAPGVLAAAPVTEEPTPEDGSPLQPTSGFDTVILAQTGGPNNITLLIEVYSDGRVVTNGTESTASADQIAALGQLIDDISFFNVQGTFLGAPGRDDIYRYQISVTRGDLARSIQAQEGFLPP
;
A
#
# COMPACT_ATOMS: atom_id res chain seq x y z
N MET A 1 -1.41 -21.18 -32.27
CA MET A 1 -0.14 -21.21 -33.05
C MET A 1 0.71 -19.95 -32.89
N ARG A 2 0.14 -18.74 -32.68
CA ARG A 2 0.92 -17.50 -32.45
C ARG A 2 1.73 -17.50 -31.14
N TYR A 3 1.24 -18.14 -30.08
CA TYR A 3 1.93 -18.24 -28.79
C TYR A 3 3.15 -19.18 -28.79
N ALA A 4 3.19 -20.15 -29.70
CA ALA A 4 4.33 -21.08 -29.82
C ALA A 4 5.59 -20.36 -30.34
N LEU A 5 5.41 -19.34 -31.20
CA LEU A 5 6.51 -18.58 -31.78
C LEU A 5 7.08 -17.56 -30.77
N ILE A 6 6.23 -16.99 -29.91
CA ILE A 6 6.65 -16.07 -28.83
C ILE A 6 7.42 -16.82 -27.74
N LEU A 7 6.98 -18.04 -27.36
CA LEU A 7 7.68 -18.87 -26.37
C LEU A 7 9.06 -19.34 -26.86
N MET A 8 9.22 -19.60 -28.15
CA MET A 8 10.51 -19.99 -28.73
C MET A 8 11.50 -18.83 -28.83
N LEU A 9 11.00 -17.59 -28.94
CA LEU A 9 11.84 -16.38 -28.99
C LEU A 9 12.27 -15.93 -27.58
N LEU A 10 11.46 -16.20 -26.55
CA LEU A 10 11.81 -15.86 -25.16
C LEU A 10 12.89 -16.80 -24.58
N SER A 11 12.92 -18.06 -25.03
CA SER A 11 13.85 -19.07 -24.52
C SER A 11 15.27 -18.94 -25.10
N SER A 12 15.44 -18.34 -26.28
CA SER A 12 16.76 -18.03 -26.84
C SER A 12 17.44 -16.80 -26.22
N LEU A 13 16.69 -15.95 -25.50
CA LEU A 13 17.25 -14.77 -24.84
C LEU A 13 17.95 -15.10 -23.49
N PHE A 14 17.66 -16.25 -22.89
CA PHE A 14 18.21 -16.64 -21.58
C PHE A 14 19.56 -17.39 -21.64
N LEU A 15 20.08 -17.76 -22.81
CA LEU A 15 21.36 -18.48 -22.92
C LEU A 15 22.61 -17.60 -23.12
N ALA A 16 22.47 -16.27 -23.24
CA ALA A 16 23.60 -15.36 -23.52
C ALA A 16 24.20 -14.66 -22.28
N ALA A 17 23.70 -14.91 -21.07
CA ALA A 17 24.16 -14.25 -19.85
C ALA A 17 24.81 -15.25 -18.87
N CYS A 18 25.90 -15.90 -19.32
CA CYS A 18 26.84 -16.56 -18.43
C CYS A 18 28.25 -16.06 -18.81
N GLY A 19 28.72 -15.06 -18.07
CA GLY A 19 30.02 -14.43 -18.29
C GLY A 19 30.53 -13.80 -17.00
N GLY A 20 31.33 -14.59 -16.27
CA GLY A 20 32.50 -14.23 -15.46
C GLY A 20 32.47 -13.01 -14.54
N GLY A 21 32.77 -13.23 -13.26
CA GLY A 21 33.22 -12.17 -12.36
C GLY A 21 33.67 -12.74 -11.02
N ASP A 22 34.95 -12.54 -10.73
CA ASP A 22 35.80 -13.23 -9.76
C ASP A 22 35.42 -13.14 -8.27
N ASP A 23 35.90 -14.19 -7.60
CA ASP A 23 36.21 -14.34 -6.19
C ASP A 23 36.85 -13.08 -5.57
N SER A 24 36.24 -12.59 -4.50
CA SER A 24 36.89 -11.72 -3.53
C SER A 24 36.16 -11.88 -2.20
N THR A 25 36.65 -12.79 -1.36
CA THR A 25 36.34 -12.83 0.06
C THR A 25 36.86 -11.57 0.77
N PRO A 26 36.01 -10.73 1.37
CA PRO A 26 36.47 -9.75 2.34
C PRO A 26 36.68 -10.42 3.71
N VAL A 27 37.82 -10.08 4.31
CA VAL A 27 38.27 -10.41 5.67
C VAL A 27 37.26 -9.89 6.71
N PRO A 28 36.89 -10.66 7.76
CA PRO A 28 36.14 -10.12 8.87
C PRO A 28 37.07 -9.35 9.82
N GLU A 29 37.02 -8.03 9.78
CA GLU A 29 37.63 -7.16 10.78
C GLU A 29 36.72 -7.09 12.01
N ALA A 30 37.22 -7.61 13.13
CA ALA A 30 36.51 -7.62 14.41
C ALA A 30 36.44 -6.20 14.98
N ALA A 31 35.30 -5.53 14.79
CA ALA A 31 35.00 -4.28 15.48
C ALA A 31 34.66 -4.59 16.95
N THR A 32 35.54 -4.18 17.85
CA THR A 32 35.28 -4.08 19.29
C THR A 32 34.40 -2.86 19.54
N THR A 33 33.11 -3.06 19.75
CA THR A 33 32.20 -2.01 20.22
C THR A 33 32.11 -2.05 21.74
N ALA A 34 32.60 -0.99 22.38
CA ALA A 34 32.44 -0.74 23.81
C ALA A 34 30.95 -0.55 24.17
N PRO A 35 30.51 -0.91 25.39
CA PRO A 35 29.14 -0.73 25.83
C PRO A 35 28.79 0.77 25.99
N GLN A 36 27.76 1.20 25.26
CA GLN A 36 27.18 2.53 25.36
C GLN A 36 26.22 2.60 26.56
N PRO A 37 26.29 3.63 27.43
CA PRO A 37 25.41 3.75 28.58
C PRO A 37 23.96 4.05 28.17
N THR A 38 23.04 3.33 28.82
CA THR A 38 21.59 3.46 28.78
C THR A 38 21.14 4.88 29.19
N PRO A 39 20.37 5.60 28.36
CA PRO A 39 19.67 6.79 28.85
C PRO A 39 18.42 6.36 29.64
N GLU A 40 18.43 6.64 30.94
CA GLU A 40 17.26 6.55 31.81
C GLU A 40 16.23 7.60 31.36
N THR A 41 15.07 7.13 30.88
CA THR A 41 13.93 8.00 30.59
C THR A 41 13.13 8.19 31.86
N THR A 42 13.38 9.30 32.55
CA THR A 42 12.56 9.83 33.63
C THR A 42 11.15 10.13 33.11
N SER A 43 10.14 9.46 33.67
CA SER A 43 8.74 9.81 33.48
C SER A 43 8.42 11.05 34.31
N GLU A 44 8.18 12.18 33.65
CA GLU A 44 7.59 13.36 34.28
C GLU A 44 6.07 13.33 34.07
N VAL A 45 5.34 12.98 35.13
CA VAL A 45 3.89 13.11 35.21
C VAL A 45 3.60 14.58 35.52
N SER A 46 3.25 15.35 34.50
CA SER A 46 2.65 16.68 34.69
C SER A 46 1.14 16.54 34.79
N ASP A 47 0.68 16.64 36.04
CA ASP A 47 -0.69 16.90 36.45
C ASP A 47 -1.00 18.38 36.14
N THR A 48 -2.00 18.66 35.32
CA THR A 48 -2.55 20.02 35.20
C THR A 48 -4.06 19.92 35.02
N THR A 49 -4.72 20.25 36.13
CA THR A 49 -6.14 20.50 36.28
C THR A 49 -6.51 21.87 35.68
N GLN A 50 -7.79 21.98 35.29
CA GLN A 50 -8.64 23.19 35.19
C GLN A 50 -9.05 23.68 33.79
N GLN A 51 -10.22 23.20 33.37
CA GLN A 51 -11.47 23.98 33.27
C GLN A 51 -11.48 25.19 32.33
N ALA A 52 -12.10 25.00 31.16
CA ALA A 52 -12.82 26.05 30.44
C ALA A 52 -14.20 25.50 30.01
N LEU A 53 -15.26 25.95 30.70
CA LEU A 53 -16.62 25.93 30.18
C LEU A 53 -16.72 27.04 29.13
N GLY A 54 -17.05 26.68 27.90
CA GLY A 54 -17.35 27.66 26.86
C GLY A 54 -17.79 26.99 25.56
N GLU A 55 -19.04 27.27 25.20
CA GLU A 55 -19.65 27.12 23.87
C GLU A 55 -20.33 25.79 23.53
N VAL A 56 -21.67 25.86 23.49
CA VAL A 56 -22.59 24.85 22.99
C VAL A 56 -22.49 24.88 21.46
N THR A 57 -21.67 24.01 20.89
CA THR A 57 -21.74 23.68 19.46
C THR A 57 -22.87 22.68 19.26
N GLU A 58 -23.87 23.07 18.48
CA GLU A 58 -24.99 22.24 18.08
C GLU A 58 -24.48 20.90 17.54
N VAL A 59 -24.84 19.81 18.22
CA VAL A 59 -24.52 18.45 17.77
C VAL A 59 -25.32 18.21 16.50
N PRO A 60 -24.69 17.96 15.33
CA PRO A 60 -25.42 17.53 14.15
C PRO A 60 -26.17 16.27 14.53
N THR A 61 -27.49 16.29 14.39
CA THR A 61 -28.34 15.13 14.66
C THR A 61 -27.90 14.01 13.72
N ALA A 62 -27.10 13.07 14.23
CA ALA A 62 -26.65 11.91 13.48
C ALA A 62 -27.90 11.09 13.13
N PHE A 63 -28.27 11.11 11.86
CA PHE A 63 -29.33 10.29 11.31
C PHE A 63 -28.82 8.85 11.27
N LEU A 64 -28.96 8.13 12.38
CA LEU A 64 -28.61 6.71 12.44
C LEU A 64 -29.63 5.92 11.59
N PRO A 65 -29.20 5.18 10.55
CA PRO A 65 -30.11 4.37 9.77
C PRO A 65 -30.70 3.25 10.63
N ALA A 66 -31.95 2.89 10.35
CA ALA A 66 -32.63 1.80 11.04
C ALA A 66 -31.85 0.48 10.89
N PRO A 67 -31.78 -0.37 11.93
CA PRO A 67 -31.08 -1.65 11.86
C PRO A 67 -31.58 -2.52 10.70
N GLY A 68 -30.65 -3.02 9.88
CA GLY A 68 -30.96 -3.92 8.75
C GLY A 68 -31.06 -3.27 7.37
N VAL A 69 -30.81 -1.95 7.26
CA VAL A 69 -30.69 -1.26 5.97
C VAL A 69 -29.24 -0.81 5.78
N LEU A 70 -28.58 -1.28 4.72
CA LEU A 70 -27.33 -0.67 4.25
C LEU A 70 -27.70 0.74 3.77
N ALA A 71 -27.45 1.75 4.59
CA ALA A 71 -27.50 3.12 4.12
C ALA A 71 -26.38 3.27 3.08
N ALA A 72 -26.76 3.45 1.80
CA ALA A 72 -25.82 3.98 0.83
C ALA A 72 -25.32 5.32 1.37
N ALA A 73 -24.01 5.48 1.51
CA ALA A 73 -23.43 6.78 1.81
C ALA A 73 -23.97 7.79 0.78
N PRO A 74 -24.31 9.02 1.18
CA PRO A 74 -24.70 10.04 0.22
C PRO A 74 -23.59 10.14 -0.83
N VAL A 75 -23.95 9.93 -2.09
CA VAL A 75 -23.06 10.19 -3.22
C VAL A 75 -22.96 11.71 -3.28
N THR A 76 -21.92 12.27 -2.68
CA THR A 76 -21.62 13.69 -2.83
C THR A 76 -21.28 13.89 -4.29
N GLU A 77 -22.14 14.60 -5.03
CA GLU A 77 -21.85 14.99 -6.41
C GLU A 77 -20.50 15.71 -6.43
N GLU A 78 -19.58 15.18 -7.22
CA GLU A 78 -18.21 15.68 -7.31
C GLU A 78 -18.22 17.09 -7.90
N PRO A 79 -17.55 18.08 -7.29
CA PRO A 79 -17.57 19.45 -7.79
C PRO A 79 -16.92 19.50 -9.17
N THR A 80 -17.70 19.91 -10.18
CA THR A 80 -17.17 20.25 -11.50
C THR A 80 -16.33 21.53 -11.37
N PRO A 81 -15.04 21.53 -11.75
CA PRO A 81 -14.22 22.73 -11.76
C PRO A 81 -14.84 23.83 -12.63
N GLU A 82 -15.01 25.03 -12.07
CA GLU A 82 -15.61 26.19 -12.76
C GLU A 82 -14.72 26.74 -13.89
N ASP A 83 -13.47 26.31 -13.99
CA ASP A 83 -12.44 26.84 -14.90
C ASP A 83 -12.41 26.14 -16.27
N GLY A 84 -13.22 25.10 -16.48
CA GLY A 84 -13.25 24.35 -17.74
C GLY A 84 -11.96 23.57 -18.01
N SER A 85 -11.07 23.46 -17.02
CA SER A 85 -9.96 22.51 -17.06
C SER A 85 -10.54 21.10 -17.18
N PRO A 86 -9.92 20.20 -17.97
CA PRO A 86 -10.39 18.83 -18.02
C PRO A 86 -10.42 18.30 -16.59
N LEU A 87 -11.58 17.77 -16.17
CA LEU A 87 -11.70 16.98 -14.95
C LEU A 87 -10.59 15.94 -15.01
N GLN A 88 -9.52 16.15 -14.25
CA GLN A 88 -8.53 15.13 -14.02
C GLN A 88 -9.34 14.00 -13.39
N PRO A 89 -9.35 12.78 -13.95
CA PRO A 89 -10.08 11.69 -13.33
C PRO A 89 -9.53 11.60 -11.91
N THR A 90 -10.36 12.00 -10.95
CA THR A 90 -10.14 11.75 -9.54
C THR A 90 -10.03 10.25 -9.49
N SER A 91 -8.82 9.73 -9.45
CA SER A 91 -8.54 8.31 -9.64
C SER A 91 -9.10 7.44 -8.51
N GLY A 92 -9.99 7.98 -7.67
CA GLY A 92 -10.51 7.30 -6.49
C GLY A 92 -9.43 7.03 -5.45
N PHE A 93 -8.23 7.60 -5.53
CA PHE A 93 -7.18 7.44 -4.52
C PHE A 93 -6.13 8.55 -4.68
N ASP A 94 -5.32 8.78 -3.65
CA ASP A 94 -4.11 9.60 -3.72
C ASP A 94 -2.86 8.74 -3.85
N THR A 95 -2.80 7.64 -3.10
CA THR A 95 -1.66 6.72 -3.09
C THR A 95 -2.11 5.29 -2.86
N VAL A 96 -1.52 4.37 -3.63
CA VAL A 96 -1.61 2.92 -3.42
C VAL A 96 -0.22 2.39 -3.12
N ILE A 97 -0.07 1.70 -2.00
CA ILE A 97 1.18 1.06 -1.59
C ILE A 97 0.97 -0.44 -1.55
N LEU A 98 1.73 -1.18 -2.36
CA LEU A 98 1.83 -2.62 -2.29
C LEU A 98 3.19 -2.99 -1.70
N ALA A 99 3.17 -3.69 -0.57
CA ALA A 99 4.34 -4.36 -0.02
C ALA A 99 4.17 -5.87 -0.14
N GLN A 100 5.14 -6.55 -0.74
CA GLN A 100 5.25 -7.99 -0.75
C GLN A 100 6.53 -8.40 -0.01
N THR A 101 6.43 -9.35 0.91
CA THR A 101 7.56 -9.89 1.67
C THR A 101 7.54 -11.42 1.68
N GLY A 102 8.69 -12.03 2.00
CA GLY A 102 8.81 -13.50 2.09
C GLY A 102 9.12 -14.16 0.74
N GLY A 103 8.54 -15.35 0.54
CA GLY A 103 8.84 -16.19 -0.62
C GLY A 103 10.20 -16.91 -0.52
N PRO A 104 10.57 -17.73 -1.53
CA PRO A 104 11.77 -18.58 -1.49
C PRO A 104 13.10 -17.85 -1.30
N ASN A 105 13.16 -16.57 -1.67
CA ASN A 105 14.36 -15.74 -1.57
C ASN A 105 14.28 -14.68 -0.45
N ASN A 106 13.19 -14.68 0.33
CA ASN A 106 12.92 -13.71 1.39
C ASN A 106 13.15 -12.24 0.94
N ILE A 107 12.62 -11.87 -0.23
CA ILE A 107 12.79 -10.54 -0.81
C ILE A 107 11.62 -9.64 -0.43
N THR A 108 11.89 -8.33 -0.33
CA THR A 108 10.85 -7.31 -0.19
C THR A 108 10.69 -6.57 -1.51
N LEU A 109 9.46 -6.50 -2.00
CA LEU A 109 9.04 -5.66 -3.11
C LEU A 109 8.11 -4.58 -2.54
N LEU A 110 8.45 -3.31 -2.79
CA LEU A 110 7.64 -2.16 -2.44
C LEU A 110 7.28 -1.41 -3.73
N ILE A 111 5.99 -1.24 -3.98
CA ILE A 111 5.46 -0.46 -5.09
C ILE A 111 4.57 0.64 -4.51
N GLU A 112 4.87 1.88 -4.85
CA GLU A 112 4.04 3.04 -4.54
C GLU A 112 3.50 3.62 -5.85
N VAL A 113 2.19 3.74 -5.97
CA VAL A 113 1.51 4.33 -7.12
C VAL A 113 0.78 5.57 -6.65
N TYR A 114 1.09 6.70 -7.27
CA TYR A 114 0.49 7.99 -6.98
C TYR A 114 -0.59 8.30 -8.04
N SER A 115 -1.61 9.07 -7.66
CA SER A 115 -2.71 9.46 -8.55
C SER A 115 -2.27 10.35 -9.73
N ASP A 116 -1.09 10.95 -9.65
CA ASP A 116 -0.47 11.73 -10.72
C ASP A 116 0.21 10.87 -11.81
N GLY A 117 0.23 9.54 -11.64
CA GLY A 117 0.88 8.61 -12.56
C GLY A 117 2.31 8.25 -12.20
N ARG A 118 2.88 8.80 -11.13
CA ARG A 118 4.21 8.39 -10.65
C ARG A 118 4.13 7.01 -10.02
N VAL A 119 5.10 6.15 -10.36
CA VAL A 119 5.22 4.80 -9.79
C VAL A 119 6.64 4.60 -9.27
N VAL A 120 6.79 4.36 -7.96
CA VAL A 120 8.07 4.07 -7.31
C VAL A 120 8.12 2.57 -7.04
N THR A 121 9.07 1.85 -7.65
CA THR A 121 9.30 0.43 -7.38
C THR A 121 10.67 0.25 -6.74
N ASN A 122 10.71 -0.17 -5.48
CA ASN A 122 11.94 -0.31 -4.69
C ASN A 122 12.85 0.94 -4.77
N GLY A 123 12.24 2.14 -4.67
CA GLY A 123 12.94 3.42 -4.78
C GLY A 123 13.28 3.88 -6.21
N THR A 124 13.00 3.08 -7.24
CA THR A 124 13.18 3.47 -8.64
C THR A 124 11.89 4.07 -9.19
N GLU A 125 11.95 5.31 -9.67
CA GLU A 125 10.80 6.00 -10.26
C GLU A 125 10.55 5.59 -11.72
N SER A 126 9.27 5.49 -12.06
CA SER A 126 8.73 5.24 -13.38
C SER A 126 7.38 5.96 -13.50
N THR A 127 6.75 5.88 -14.67
CA THR A 127 5.45 6.53 -14.93
C THR A 127 4.45 5.54 -15.49
N ALA A 128 3.19 5.71 -15.11
CA ALA A 128 2.03 5.04 -15.65
C ALA A 128 1.18 6.03 -16.47
N SER A 129 0.45 5.52 -17.47
CA SER A 129 -0.46 6.36 -18.24
C SER A 129 -1.72 6.72 -17.42
N ALA A 130 -2.39 7.82 -17.78
CA ALA A 130 -3.65 8.21 -17.16
C ALA A 130 -4.71 7.09 -17.23
N ASP A 131 -4.77 6.34 -18.34
CA ASP A 131 -5.69 5.20 -18.49
C ASP A 131 -5.39 4.09 -17.48
N GLN A 132 -4.12 3.83 -17.16
CA GLN A 132 -3.73 2.83 -16.16
C GLN A 132 -4.12 3.27 -14.74
N ILE A 133 -3.93 4.56 -14.44
CA ILE A 133 -4.32 5.14 -13.15
C ILE A 133 -5.85 5.12 -12.96
N ALA A 134 -6.60 5.48 -14.01
CA ALA A 134 -8.05 5.41 -13.99
C ALA A 134 -8.55 3.96 -13.81
N ALA A 135 -7.94 3.00 -14.51
CA ALA A 135 -8.27 1.58 -14.37
C ALA A 135 -7.99 1.04 -12.94
N LEU A 136 -6.87 1.46 -12.32
CA LEU A 136 -6.56 1.11 -10.93
C LEU A 136 -7.60 1.70 -9.96
N GLY A 137 -8.02 2.95 -10.20
CA GLY A 137 -9.08 3.61 -9.43
C GLY A 137 -10.39 2.86 -9.49
N GLN A 138 -10.83 2.53 -10.70
CA GLN A 138 -12.05 1.74 -10.91
C GLN A 138 -11.96 0.38 -10.21
N LEU A 139 -10.81 -0.30 -10.26
CA LEU A 139 -10.62 -1.57 -9.57
C LEU A 139 -10.79 -1.43 -8.04
N ILE A 140 -10.24 -0.38 -7.43
CA ILE A 140 -10.37 -0.11 -5.99
C ILE A 140 -11.84 0.09 -5.60
N ASP A 141 -12.61 0.80 -6.42
CA ASP A 141 -14.03 1.02 -6.21
C ASP A 141 -14.87 -0.24 -6.45
N ASP A 142 -14.59 -0.99 -7.52
CA ASP A 142 -15.29 -2.22 -7.89
C ASP A 142 -15.20 -3.28 -6.77
N ILE A 143 -14.02 -3.43 -6.15
CA ILE A 143 -13.83 -4.35 -5.01
C ILE A 143 -14.32 -3.74 -3.68
N SER A 144 -14.83 -2.50 -3.71
CA SER A 144 -15.23 -1.76 -2.52
C SER A 144 -14.14 -1.77 -1.44
N PHE A 145 -12.89 -1.51 -1.82
CA PHE A 145 -11.71 -1.72 -0.96
C PHE A 145 -11.87 -1.10 0.44
N PHE A 146 -12.46 0.10 0.52
CA PHE A 146 -12.66 0.82 1.78
C PHE A 146 -13.71 0.20 2.71
N ASN A 147 -14.55 -0.69 2.20
CA ASN A 147 -15.52 -1.47 2.96
C ASN A 147 -14.97 -2.85 3.37
N VAL A 148 -13.84 -3.28 2.80
CA VAL A 148 -13.19 -4.54 3.15
C VAL A 148 -12.24 -4.30 4.32
N GLN A 149 -12.46 -5.04 5.41
CA GLN A 149 -11.54 -5.08 6.54
C GLN A 149 -11.12 -6.52 6.78
N GLY A 150 -9.82 -6.79 6.82
CA GLY A 150 -9.36 -8.14 7.11
C GLY A 150 -7.87 -8.34 7.02
N THR A 151 -7.44 -9.41 7.68
CA THR A 151 -6.13 -10.01 7.53
C THR A 151 -6.35 -11.45 7.11
N PHE A 152 -6.01 -11.77 5.87
CA PHE A 152 -6.26 -13.07 5.26
C PHE A 152 -5.02 -13.96 5.43
N LEU A 153 -4.85 -14.54 6.62
CA LEU A 153 -3.70 -15.37 6.94
C LEU A 153 -4.08 -16.85 6.94
N GLY A 154 -3.18 -17.67 6.41
CA GLY A 154 -3.25 -19.12 6.53
C GLY A 154 -2.76 -19.65 7.86
N ALA A 155 -2.80 -20.97 8.01
CA ALA A 155 -2.14 -21.63 9.12
C ALA A 155 -0.64 -21.28 9.16
N PRO A 156 -0.04 -21.09 10.35
CA PRO A 156 1.40 -20.89 10.47
C PRO A 156 2.12 -22.14 9.94
N GLY A 157 3.18 -21.97 9.13
CA GLY A 157 4.02 -23.15 8.81
C GLY A 157 4.87 -23.13 7.55
N ARG A 158 4.97 -22.03 6.80
CA ARG A 158 5.92 -21.96 5.69
C ARG A 158 6.58 -20.59 5.64
N ASP A 159 7.89 -20.59 5.87
CA ASP A 159 8.74 -19.40 5.77
C ASP A 159 8.87 -18.91 4.32
N ASP A 160 8.57 -19.80 3.36
CA ASP A 160 8.69 -19.54 1.91
C ASP A 160 7.39 -19.01 1.27
N ILE A 161 6.42 -18.53 2.04
CA ILE A 161 5.17 -17.98 1.49
C ILE A 161 5.25 -16.46 1.36
N TYR A 162 4.74 -15.93 0.25
CA TYR A 162 4.57 -14.49 0.08
C TYR A 162 3.48 -13.91 0.98
N ARG A 163 3.78 -12.78 1.62
CA ARG A 163 2.84 -11.94 2.35
C ARG A 163 2.67 -10.64 1.61
N TYR A 164 1.43 -10.22 1.44
CA TYR A 164 1.04 -9.00 0.76
C TYR A 164 0.40 -8.05 1.77
N GLN A 165 0.74 -6.78 1.66
CA GLN A 165 0.05 -5.68 2.31
C GLN A 165 -0.27 -4.65 1.23
N ILE A 166 -1.55 -4.31 1.11
CA ILE A 166 -2.02 -3.26 0.22
C ILE A 166 -2.58 -2.15 1.10
N SER A 167 -2.09 -0.93 0.92
CA SER A 167 -2.61 0.26 1.57
C SER A 167 -3.10 1.25 0.52
N VAL A 168 -4.29 1.82 0.71
CA VAL A 168 -4.86 2.83 -0.18
C VAL A 168 -5.26 4.05 0.65
N THR A 169 -4.87 5.23 0.18
CA THR A 169 -5.25 6.53 0.75
C THR A 169 -6.16 7.28 -0.22
N ARG A 170 -7.21 7.94 0.29
CA ARG A 170 -8.16 8.79 -0.45
C ARG A 170 -8.59 9.95 0.46
N GLY A 171 -8.08 11.16 0.24
CA GLY A 171 -8.19 12.29 1.16
C GLY A 171 -7.66 11.93 2.54
N ASP A 172 -8.49 12.15 3.56
CA ASP A 172 -8.17 11.80 4.96
C ASP A 172 -8.42 10.31 5.29
N LEU A 173 -8.92 9.52 4.34
CA LEU A 173 -9.21 8.09 4.55
C LEU A 173 -7.99 7.26 4.15
N ALA A 174 -7.52 6.42 5.06
CA ALA A 174 -6.50 5.41 4.79
C ALA A 174 -7.00 4.02 5.21
N ARG A 175 -6.79 3.02 4.34
CA ARG A 175 -7.13 1.61 4.61
C ARG A 175 -5.99 0.71 4.21
N SER A 176 -5.84 -0.40 4.94
CA SER A 176 -4.84 -1.41 4.66
C SER A 176 -5.41 -2.81 4.84
N ILE A 177 -5.06 -3.71 3.92
CA ILE A 177 -5.41 -5.13 3.95
C ILE A 177 -4.10 -5.91 3.90
N GLN A 178 -4.04 -6.98 4.68
CA GLN A 178 -2.93 -7.93 4.66
C GLN A 178 -3.43 -9.29 4.24
N ALA A 179 -2.64 -10.00 3.44
CA ALA A 179 -2.97 -11.34 3.02
C ALA A 179 -1.73 -12.20 2.85
N GLN A 180 -1.90 -13.49 3.04
CA GLN A 180 -0.94 -14.50 2.66
C GLN A 180 -1.31 -15.05 1.29
N GLU A 181 -0.32 -15.38 0.48
CA GLU A 181 -0.53 -16.03 -0.81
C GLU A 181 -1.45 -17.26 -0.67
N GLY A 182 -2.43 -17.37 -1.57
CA GLY A 182 -3.45 -18.42 -1.54
C GLY A 182 -4.65 -18.16 -0.62
N PHE A 183 -4.66 -17.06 0.14
CA PHE A 183 -5.78 -16.67 1.02
C PHE A 183 -6.45 -15.35 0.60
N LEU A 184 -5.96 -14.70 -0.46
CA LEU A 184 -6.67 -13.58 -1.07
C LEU A 184 -8.00 -14.10 -1.67
N PRO A 185 -9.13 -13.42 -1.41
CA PRO A 185 -10.38 -13.74 -2.09
C PRO A 185 -10.21 -13.59 -3.62
N PRO A 186 -10.86 -14.47 -4.41
CA PRO A 186 -10.76 -14.45 -5.87
C PRO A 186 -11.47 -13.25 -6.51
#